data_AF-W2WH46-F1
#
_entry.id   AF-W2WH46-F1
#
_cell.length_a   1.000
_cell.length_b   1.000
_cell.length_c   1.000
_cell.angle_alpha   90.00
_cell.angle_beta   90.00
_cell.angle_gamma   90.00
#
_symmetry.space_group_name_H-M   'P 1'
#
loop_
_entity.id
_entity.type
_entity.pdbx_description
1 polymer ?
#
loop_
_entity_poly.entity_id
_entity_poly.type
_entity_poly.pdbx_seq_one_letter_code
_entity_poly.pdbx_strand_id
1 'polypeptide(L)'
;MLKGRSTDDIFKTLELNMAGNKKFEEPKFMTWVVQVAKVEKQNPEEMILSKLMTQYTPDSLAKMIASAKKVSTTEGLAILLQAQQRRVWMDAGKSGDDVFKLLKLDETGSTLFKRSRFSTWTSYVDDFNRNNPNDAISLFSLLAKRYNEATLSEMIEAAKKVSSTESIATKLQSQQNKLWLSKKKSPNDVFKLLKLNDPDLTVLTDPKLSAWTSYLNEFNRVNPGKETTLLATLTTHYTDLGVAQLLQQGKQLAQTKKISKELQTAQFARWFYDGKTQDDVFNLLLLKQNTWRTDPDKIILQEYNKFYKEMMTTH
;
A
#
# COMPACT_ATOMS: atom_id res chain seq x y z
N MET A 1 -12.95 49.41 -16.74
CA MET A 1 -14.17 48.91 -16.07
C MET A 1 -15.13 48.42 -17.15
N LEU A 2 -15.53 47.15 -17.14
CA LEU A 2 -16.53 46.61 -18.07
C LEU A 2 -17.89 46.55 -17.35
N LYS A 3 -18.63 47.66 -17.30
CA LYS A 3 -20.01 47.65 -16.79
C LYS A 3 -20.90 46.92 -17.80
N GLY A 4 -21.53 45.81 -17.38
CA GLY A 4 -22.60 45.13 -18.13
C GLY A 4 -22.23 43.88 -18.94
N ARG A 5 -20.96 43.44 -18.98
CA ARG A 5 -20.60 42.16 -19.63
C ARG A 5 -20.72 41.01 -18.63
N SER A 6 -21.30 39.89 -19.06
CA SER A 6 -21.33 38.66 -18.26
C SER A 6 -19.91 38.12 -18.07
N THR A 7 -19.69 37.32 -17.02
CA THR A 7 -18.41 36.61 -16.82
C THR A 7 -18.08 35.70 -18.00
N ASP A 8 -19.10 35.18 -18.71
CA ASP A 8 -18.95 34.38 -19.92
C ASP A 8 -18.45 35.20 -21.12
N ASP A 9 -18.94 36.43 -21.29
CA ASP A 9 -18.46 37.32 -22.37
C ASP A 9 -17.01 37.72 -22.13
N ILE A 10 -16.63 37.97 -20.86
CA ILE A 10 -15.24 38.24 -20.49
C ILE A 10 -14.38 37.00 -20.76
N PHE A 11 -14.87 35.80 -20.44
CA PHE A 11 -14.15 34.54 -20.69
C PHE A 11 -13.83 34.36 -22.19
N LYS A 12 -14.82 34.62 -23.07
CA LYS A 12 -14.65 34.57 -24.53
C LYS A 12 -13.74 35.68 -25.04
N THR A 13 -13.90 36.91 -24.54
CA THR A 13 -13.07 38.06 -24.94
C THR A 13 -11.59 37.83 -24.62
N LEU A 14 -11.30 37.10 -23.54
CA LEU A 14 -9.94 36.73 -23.15
C LEU A 14 -9.40 35.49 -23.89
N GLU A 15 -10.17 34.94 -24.84
CA GLU A 15 -9.82 33.77 -25.65
C GLU A 15 -9.56 32.50 -24.82
N LEU A 16 -10.08 32.45 -23.58
CA LEU A 16 -9.84 31.35 -22.65
C LEU A 16 -10.54 30.06 -23.09
N ASN A 17 -11.48 30.12 -24.04
CA ASN A 17 -12.08 28.95 -24.68
C ASN A 17 -11.10 28.18 -25.57
N MET A 18 -9.99 28.79 -26.00
CA MET A 18 -8.99 28.19 -26.90
C MET A 18 -7.72 27.72 -26.18
N ALA A 19 -7.56 28.03 -24.89
CA ALA A 19 -6.33 27.79 -24.12
C ALA A 19 -5.97 26.30 -23.87
N GLY A 20 -6.81 25.35 -24.30
CA GLY A 20 -6.56 23.91 -24.17
C GLY A 20 -6.19 23.49 -22.74
N ASN A 21 -5.26 22.55 -22.58
CA ASN A 21 -4.88 22.02 -21.25
C ASN A 21 -3.93 22.91 -20.43
N LYS A 22 -3.47 24.04 -20.99
CA LYS A 22 -2.55 24.98 -20.33
C LYS A 22 -3.25 26.20 -19.73
N LYS A 23 -4.58 26.18 -19.64
CA LYS A 23 -5.39 27.30 -19.15
C LYS A 23 -4.94 27.89 -17.80
N PHE A 24 -4.47 27.08 -16.87
CA PHE A 24 -3.97 27.56 -15.58
C PHE A 24 -2.63 28.30 -15.68
N GLU A 25 -1.88 28.11 -16.77
CA GLU A 25 -0.62 28.81 -17.06
C GLU A 25 -0.87 30.19 -17.70
N GLU A 26 -2.08 30.42 -18.23
CA GLU A 26 -2.44 31.67 -18.91
C GLU A 26 -2.71 32.81 -17.92
N PRO A 27 -1.96 33.93 -17.93
CA PRO A 27 -2.18 35.05 -16.99
C PRO A 27 -3.59 35.65 -17.11
N LYS A 28 -4.18 35.59 -18.31
CA LYS A 28 -5.56 36.02 -18.58
C LYS A 28 -6.59 35.20 -17.80
N PHE A 29 -6.30 33.93 -17.47
CA PHE A 29 -7.19 33.10 -16.68
C PHE A 29 -7.33 33.63 -15.25
N MET A 30 -6.22 33.99 -14.59
CA MET A 30 -6.27 34.61 -13.26
C MET A 30 -6.97 35.97 -13.27
N THR A 31 -6.82 36.74 -14.36
CA THR A 31 -7.57 37.98 -14.54
C THR A 31 -9.09 37.72 -14.53
N TRP A 32 -9.54 36.70 -15.26
CA TRP A 32 -10.95 36.31 -15.28
C TRP A 32 -11.44 35.81 -13.91
N VAL A 33 -10.66 34.97 -13.22
CA VAL A 33 -10.97 34.48 -11.86
C VAL A 33 -11.22 35.64 -10.89
N VAL A 34 -10.37 36.68 -10.94
CA VAL A 34 -10.55 37.89 -10.11
C VAL A 34 -11.84 38.64 -10.46
N GLN A 35 -12.26 38.65 -11.73
CA GLN A 35 -13.54 39.25 -12.10
C GLN A 35 -14.73 38.43 -11.61
N VAL A 36 -14.66 37.09 -11.69
CA VAL A 36 -15.71 36.22 -11.12
C VAL A 36 -15.86 36.46 -9.63
N ALA A 37 -14.76 36.48 -8.86
CA ALA A 37 -14.78 36.78 -7.43
C ALA A 37 -15.24 38.22 -7.08
N LYS A 38 -15.25 39.14 -8.06
CA LYS A 38 -15.84 40.47 -7.88
C LYS A 38 -17.37 40.46 -8.01
N VAL A 39 -17.91 39.58 -8.83
CA VAL A 39 -19.35 39.48 -9.11
C VAL A 39 -20.03 38.50 -8.16
N GLU A 40 -19.45 37.30 -7.98
CA GLU A 40 -19.94 36.26 -7.07
C GLU A 40 -19.14 36.29 -5.76
N LYS A 41 -19.84 36.53 -4.65
CA LYS A 41 -19.22 36.77 -3.33
C LYS A 41 -19.32 35.59 -2.39
N GLN A 42 -20.27 34.68 -2.60
CA GLN A 42 -20.52 33.56 -1.71
C GLN A 42 -19.73 32.33 -2.12
N ASN A 43 -19.78 31.97 -3.41
CA ASN A 43 -19.13 30.76 -3.92
C ASN A 43 -18.56 30.96 -5.35
N PRO A 44 -17.56 31.86 -5.53
CA PRO A 44 -16.97 32.10 -6.85
C PRO A 44 -16.32 30.85 -7.45
N GLU A 45 -15.82 29.92 -6.63
CA GLU A 45 -15.21 28.67 -7.07
C GLU A 45 -16.20 27.74 -7.76
N GLU A 46 -17.49 27.75 -7.39
CA GLU A 46 -18.53 26.99 -8.08
C GLU A 46 -18.76 27.49 -9.50
N MET A 47 -18.86 28.81 -9.69
CA MET A 47 -18.99 29.40 -11.02
C MET A 47 -17.76 29.12 -11.89
N ILE A 48 -16.56 29.27 -11.31
CA ILE A 48 -15.29 28.97 -12.01
C ILE A 48 -15.26 27.50 -12.42
N LEU A 49 -15.55 26.59 -11.49
CA LEU A 49 -15.53 25.16 -11.75
C LEU A 49 -16.58 24.76 -12.79
N SER A 50 -17.82 25.24 -12.66
CA SER A 50 -18.90 24.97 -13.60
C SER A 50 -18.49 25.36 -15.02
N LYS A 51 -17.88 26.55 -15.18
CA LYS A 51 -17.35 26.98 -16.48
C LYS A 51 -16.27 26.04 -17.03
N LEU A 52 -15.37 25.55 -16.18
CA LEU A 52 -14.33 24.60 -16.58
C LEU A 52 -14.92 23.22 -16.95
N MET A 53 -15.95 22.75 -16.24
CA MET A 53 -16.61 21.47 -16.51
C MET A 53 -17.31 21.44 -17.88
N THR A 54 -17.68 22.60 -18.45
CA THR A 54 -18.19 22.69 -19.83
C THR A 54 -17.13 22.43 -20.91
N GLN A 55 -15.84 22.49 -20.56
CA GLN A 55 -14.73 22.45 -21.52
C GLN A 55 -13.80 21.24 -21.35
N TYR A 56 -13.83 20.60 -20.19
CA TYR A 56 -12.92 19.49 -19.88
C TYR A 56 -13.69 18.30 -19.33
N THR A 57 -13.25 17.10 -19.71
CA THR A 57 -13.70 15.88 -19.04
C THR A 57 -13.30 15.91 -17.56
N PRO A 58 -14.03 15.23 -16.67
CA PRO A 58 -13.74 15.27 -15.25
C PRO A 58 -12.31 14.81 -14.91
N ASP A 59 -11.79 13.78 -15.60
CA ASP A 59 -10.45 13.26 -15.39
C ASP A 59 -9.34 14.21 -15.88
N SER A 60 -9.58 14.89 -17.01
CA SER A 60 -8.65 15.89 -17.55
C SER A 60 -8.60 17.12 -16.64
N LEU A 61 -9.76 17.60 -16.20
CA LEU A 61 -9.86 18.74 -15.30
C LEU A 61 -9.18 18.44 -13.95
N ALA A 62 -9.43 17.27 -13.37
CA ALA A 62 -8.78 16.86 -12.12
C ALA A 62 -7.24 16.81 -12.27
N LYS A 63 -6.74 16.35 -13.42
CA LYS A 63 -5.30 16.36 -13.73
C LYS A 63 -4.75 17.78 -13.84
N MET A 64 -5.46 18.68 -14.54
CA MET A 64 -5.07 20.09 -14.67
C MET A 64 -5.00 20.79 -13.31
N ILE A 65 -6.03 20.62 -12.48
CA ILE A 65 -6.09 21.16 -11.12
C ILE A 65 -4.94 20.60 -10.27
N ALA A 66 -4.66 19.30 -10.34
CA ALA A 66 -3.56 18.69 -9.59
C ALA A 66 -2.18 19.20 -10.03
N SER A 67 -2.00 19.57 -11.30
CA SER A 67 -0.78 20.23 -11.79
C SER A 67 -0.69 21.67 -11.30
N ALA A 68 -1.78 22.44 -11.40
CA ALA A 68 -1.86 23.82 -10.93
C ALA A 68 -1.59 23.95 -9.41
N LYS A 69 -1.96 22.94 -8.63
CA LYS A 69 -1.67 22.87 -7.20
C LYS A 69 -0.17 22.83 -6.87
N LYS A 70 0.69 22.42 -7.81
CA LYS A 70 2.15 22.37 -7.63
C LYS A 70 2.85 23.70 -7.96
N VAL A 71 2.11 24.68 -8.50
CA VAL A 71 2.64 25.97 -8.92
C VAL A 71 2.17 27.02 -7.92
N SER A 72 3.11 27.71 -7.26
CA SER A 72 2.84 28.64 -6.16
C SER A 72 1.80 29.72 -6.50
N THR A 73 1.80 30.24 -7.72
CA THR A 73 0.88 31.29 -8.17
C THR A 73 -0.57 30.81 -8.35
N THR A 74 -0.78 29.51 -8.55
CA THR A 74 -2.11 28.91 -8.79
C THR A 74 -2.54 27.94 -7.68
N GLU A 75 -1.68 27.69 -6.70
CA GLU A 75 -1.91 26.71 -5.63
C GLU A 75 -3.22 26.96 -4.87
N GLY A 76 -3.44 28.20 -4.42
CA GLY A 76 -4.63 28.56 -3.65
C GLY A 76 -5.93 28.31 -4.42
N LEU A 77 -5.99 28.75 -5.68
CA LEU A 77 -7.15 28.51 -6.55
C LEU A 77 -7.33 27.01 -6.83
N ALA A 78 -6.25 26.28 -7.10
CA ALA A 78 -6.31 24.86 -7.38
C ALA A 78 -6.82 24.05 -6.16
N ILE A 79 -6.44 24.43 -4.94
CA ILE A 79 -6.97 23.82 -3.71
C ILE A 79 -8.48 24.03 -3.61
N LEU A 80 -8.96 25.26 -3.83
CA LEU A 80 -10.38 25.60 -3.79
C LEU A 80 -11.18 24.83 -4.85
N LEU A 81 -10.69 24.82 -6.10
CA LEU A 81 -11.35 24.09 -7.18
C LEU A 81 -11.35 22.58 -6.96
N GLN A 82 -10.28 22.00 -6.40
CA GLN A 82 -10.24 20.58 -6.07
C GLN A 82 -11.25 20.24 -4.95
N ALA A 83 -11.44 21.12 -3.97
CA ALA A 83 -12.45 20.94 -2.93
C ALA A 83 -13.87 21.05 -3.49
N GLN A 84 -14.14 22.09 -4.29
CA GLN A 84 -15.44 22.29 -4.93
C GLN A 84 -15.78 21.15 -5.90
N GLN A 85 -14.79 20.61 -6.62
CA GLN A 85 -14.98 19.45 -7.50
C GLN A 85 -15.45 18.22 -6.73
N ARG A 86 -14.90 17.97 -5.54
CA ARG A 86 -15.35 16.85 -4.69
C ARG A 86 -16.75 17.08 -4.12
N ARG A 87 -17.10 18.31 -3.75
CA ARG A 87 -18.47 18.67 -3.33
C ARG A 87 -19.49 18.40 -4.43
N VAL A 88 -19.24 18.88 -5.64
CA VAL A 88 -20.11 18.61 -6.80
C VAL A 88 -20.34 17.11 -7.02
N TRP A 89 -19.31 16.27 -6.85
CA TRP A 89 -19.50 14.82 -6.93
C TRP A 89 -20.31 14.23 -5.77
N MET A 90 -20.17 14.75 -4.55
CA MET A 90 -20.97 14.32 -3.39
C MET A 90 -22.44 14.74 -3.55
N ASP A 91 -22.71 15.98 -3.96
CA ASP A 91 -24.07 16.51 -4.15
C ASP A 91 -24.80 15.76 -5.28
N ALA A 92 -24.07 15.30 -6.28
CA ALA A 92 -24.57 14.43 -7.33
C ALA A 92 -24.75 12.95 -6.90
N GLY A 93 -24.58 12.64 -5.62
CA GLY A 93 -24.75 11.30 -5.05
C GLY A 93 -23.80 10.24 -5.59
N LYS A 94 -22.61 10.64 -6.09
CA LYS A 94 -21.64 9.67 -6.62
C LYS A 94 -21.12 8.78 -5.51
N SER A 95 -20.86 7.52 -5.82
CA SER A 95 -20.15 6.61 -4.92
C SER A 95 -18.63 6.75 -5.08
N GLY A 96 -17.86 6.21 -4.13
CA GLY A 96 -16.41 6.05 -4.28
C GLY A 96 -16.02 5.25 -5.53
N ASP A 97 -16.86 4.30 -5.97
CA ASP A 97 -16.64 3.51 -7.18
C ASP A 97 -16.90 4.35 -8.45
N ASP A 98 -17.89 5.24 -8.43
CA ASP A 98 -18.19 6.15 -9.55
C ASP A 98 -17.07 7.17 -9.74
N VAL A 99 -16.61 7.80 -8.66
CA VAL A 99 -15.51 8.78 -8.73
C VAL A 99 -14.21 8.13 -9.18
N PHE A 100 -13.96 6.86 -8.81
CA PHE A 100 -12.80 6.11 -9.29
C PHE A 100 -12.78 5.97 -10.82
N LYS A 101 -13.92 5.58 -11.42
CA LYS A 101 -14.08 5.46 -12.87
C LYS A 101 -14.09 6.81 -13.57
N LEU A 102 -14.75 7.81 -12.98
CA LEU A 102 -14.80 9.18 -13.47
C LEU A 102 -13.40 9.80 -13.59
N LEU A 103 -12.47 9.38 -12.73
CA LEU A 103 -11.06 9.78 -12.77
C LEU A 103 -10.17 8.84 -13.62
N LYS A 104 -10.76 7.88 -14.33
CA LYS A 104 -10.07 6.86 -15.14
C LYS A 104 -8.94 6.17 -14.38
N LEU A 105 -9.20 5.79 -13.13
CA LEU A 105 -8.23 5.09 -12.29
C LEU A 105 -8.25 3.57 -12.54
N ASP A 106 -9.35 3.04 -13.05
CA ASP A 106 -9.54 1.66 -13.50
C ASP A 106 -8.68 1.30 -14.72
N GLU A 107 -8.28 2.29 -15.50
CA GLU A 107 -7.37 2.12 -16.66
C GLU A 107 -5.87 2.12 -16.26
N THR A 108 -5.52 2.30 -14.98
CA THR A 108 -4.13 2.59 -14.57
C THR A 108 -3.29 1.36 -14.19
N GLY A 109 -3.93 0.21 -13.96
CA GLY A 109 -3.27 -1.03 -13.57
C GLY A 109 -2.38 -0.88 -12.33
N SER A 110 -1.14 -1.37 -12.39
CA SER A 110 -0.17 -1.32 -11.29
C SER A 110 0.42 0.08 -11.05
N THR A 111 0.14 1.06 -11.91
CA THR A 111 0.66 2.44 -11.78
C THR A 111 -0.24 3.38 -10.98
N LEU A 112 -1.34 2.86 -10.41
CA LEU A 112 -2.38 3.60 -9.71
C LEU A 112 -1.83 4.65 -8.72
N PHE A 113 -0.97 4.23 -7.80
CA PHE A 113 -0.42 5.08 -6.73
C PHE A 113 0.43 6.25 -7.25
N LYS A 114 0.94 6.17 -8.48
CA LYS A 114 1.75 7.22 -9.11
C LYS A 114 0.90 8.31 -9.77
N ARG A 115 -0.41 8.14 -9.87
CA ARG A 115 -1.31 9.08 -10.57
C ARG A 115 -1.74 10.20 -9.64
N SER A 116 -1.60 11.45 -10.07
CA SER A 116 -2.09 12.62 -9.30
C SER A 116 -3.59 12.58 -9.03
N ARG A 117 -4.37 11.94 -9.91
CA ARG A 117 -5.81 11.72 -9.72
C ARG A 117 -6.12 10.75 -8.57
N PHE A 118 -5.20 9.85 -8.22
CA PHE A 118 -5.38 8.93 -7.09
C PHE A 118 -5.52 9.69 -5.77
N SER A 119 -4.70 10.72 -5.52
CA SER A 119 -4.84 11.54 -4.31
C SER A 119 -6.15 12.33 -4.28
N THR A 120 -6.67 12.71 -5.44
CA THR A 120 -7.99 13.36 -5.54
C THR A 120 -9.11 12.40 -5.13
N TRP A 121 -9.04 11.15 -5.61
CA TRP A 121 -9.98 10.10 -5.24
C TRP A 121 -9.90 9.74 -3.75
N THR A 122 -8.69 9.62 -3.18
CA THR A 122 -8.56 9.32 -1.74
C THR A 122 -9.12 10.42 -0.87
N SER A 123 -8.90 11.69 -1.23
CA SER A 123 -9.51 12.83 -0.52
C SER A 123 -11.03 12.84 -0.64
N TYR A 124 -11.57 12.39 -1.78
CA TYR A 124 -13.01 12.26 -1.96
C TYR A 124 -13.60 11.22 -1.02
N VAL A 125 -13.00 10.04 -0.92
CA VAL A 125 -13.48 8.99 0.01
C VAL A 125 -13.33 9.45 1.47
N ASP A 126 -12.28 10.20 1.80
CA ASP A 126 -12.13 10.78 3.15
C ASP A 126 -13.24 11.80 3.46
N ASP A 127 -13.57 12.69 2.52
CA ASP A 127 -14.67 13.65 2.68
C ASP A 127 -16.03 12.95 2.74
N PHE A 128 -16.24 11.92 1.91
CA PHE A 128 -17.44 11.07 1.93
C PHE A 128 -17.62 10.42 3.31
N ASN A 129 -16.57 9.81 3.87
CA ASN A 129 -16.63 9.14 5.16
C ASN A 129 -16.83 10.12 6.33
N ARG A 130 -16.28 11.34 6.24
CA ARG A 130 -16.52 12.39 7.25
C ARG A 130 -17.97 12.84 7.26
N ASN A 131 -18.59 12.96 6.10
CA ASN A 131 -19.98 13.39 5.96
C ASN A 131 -20.98 12.25 6.22
N ASN A 132 -20.56 10.99 6.06
CA ASN A 132 -21.39 9.80 6.23
C ASN A 132 -20.71 8.79 7.18
N PRO A 133 -20.54 9.12 8.48
CA PRO A 133 -19.76 8.29 9.40
C PRO A 133 -20.35 6.88 9.61
N ASN A 134 -21.67 6.74 9.53
CA ASN A 134 -22.36 5.45 9.67
C ASN A 134 -22.21 4.56 8.41
N ASP A 135 -21.95 5.16 7.26
CA ASP A 135 -21.79 4.49 5.97
C ASP A 135 -20.34 4.54 5.48
N ALA A 136 -19.39 4.73 6.40
CA ALA A 136 -17.99 4.92 6.08
C ALA A 136 -17.41 3.72 5.31
N ILE A 137 -16.77 4.01 4.18
CA ILE A 137 -16.23 3.02 3.26
C ILE A 137 -14.72 2.92 3.41
N SER A 138 -14.19 1.70 3.43
CA SER A 138 -12.75 1.45 3.43
C SER A 138 -12.16 1.66 2.03
N LEU A 139 -11.15 2.54 1.93
CA LEU A 139 -10.32 2.72 0.72
C LEU A 139 -9.73 1.39 0.25
N PHE A 140 -9.17 0.60 1.18
CA PHE A 140 -8.65 -0.72 0.87
C PHE A 140 -9.74 -1.62 0.29
N SER A 141 -10.93 -1.64 0.86
CA SER A 141 -12.04 -2.47 0.37
C SER A 141 -12.47 -2.08 -1.04
N LEU A 142 -12.49 -0.79 -1.38
CA LEU A 142 -12.73 -0.34 -2.75
C LEU A 142 -11.66 -0.85 -3.71
N LEU A 143 -10.38 -0.81 -3.33
CA LEU A 143 -9.29 -1.35 -4.16
C LEU A 143 -9.32 -2.88 -4.26
N ALA A 144 -9.67 -3.59 -3.19
CA ALA A 144 -9.76 -5.05 -3.15
C ALA A 144 -10.88 -5.63 -4.04
N LYS A 145 -11.87 -4.81 -4.45
CA LYS A 145 -12.83 -5.19 -5.50
C LYS A 145 -12.21 -5.31 -6.89
N ARG A 146 -11.04 -4.70 -7.12
CA ARG A 146 -10.41 -4.53 -8.43
C ARG A 146 -9.08 -5.26 -8.57
N TYR A 147 -8.37 -5.41 -7.45
CA TYR A 147 -7.11 -6.12 -7.36
C TYR A 147 -7.29 -7.29 -6.41
N ASN A 148 -6.75 -8.46 -6.77
CA ASN A 148 -6.64 -9.54 -5.80
C ASN A 148 -5.79 -9.08 -4.60
N GLU A 149 -6.09 -9.58 -3.40
CA GLU A 149 -5.49 -9.05 -2.16
C GLU A 149 -3.96 -9.23 -2.12
N ALA A 150 -3.39 -10.28 -2.74
CA ALA A 150 -1.95 -10.47 -2.82
C ALA A 150 -1.25 -9.40 -3.66
N THR A 151 -1.76 -9.14 -4.87
CA THR A 151 -1.26 -8.08 -5.76
C THR A 151 -1.44 -6.70 -5.12
N LEU A 152 -2.57 -6.44 -4.47
CA LEU A 152 -2.78 -5.16 -3.79
C LEU A 152 -1.78 -4.95 -2.65
N SER A 153 -1.47 -6.00 -1.88
CA SER A 153 -0.44 -5.96 -0.83
C SER A 153 0.92 -5.58 -1.39
N GLU A 154 1.33 -6.24 -2.48
CA GLU A 154 2.60 -5.97 -3.15
C GLU A 154 2.67 -4.52 -3.67
N MET A 155 1.61 -4.02 -4.29
CA MET A 155 1.54 -2.63 -4.74
C MET A 155 1.63 -1.65 -3.57
N ILE A 156 1.03 -1.96 -2.41
CA ILE A 156 1.12 -1.15 -1.19
C ILE A 156 2.56 -1.14 -0.65
N GLU A 157 3.22 -2.30 -0.56
CA GLU A 157 4.62 -2.36 -0.09
C GLU A 157 5.57 -1.62 -1.04
N ALA A 158 5.33 -1.66 -2.35
CA ALA A 158 6.07 -0.85 -3.31
C ALA A 158 5.82 0.65 -3.10
N ALA A 159 4.58 1.06 -2.85
CA ALA A 159 4.21 2.46 -2.62
C ALA A 159 4.75 3.00 -1.29
N LYS A 160 4.96 2.15 -0.27
CA LYS A 160 5.62 2.54 1.00
C LYS A 160 7.08 2.95 0.81
N LYS A 161 7.75 2.41 -0.21
CA LYS A 161 9.17 2.74 -0.52
C LYS A 161 9.35 4.08 -1.24
N VAL A 162 8.25 4.78 -1.57
CA VAL A 162 8.27 6.06 -2.29
C VAL A 162 7.69 7.14 -1.38
N SER A 163 8.50 8.13 -1.03
CA SER A 163 8.15 9.17 -0.03
C SER A 163 6.84 9.90 -0.33
N SER A 164 6.52 10.12 -1.61
CA SER A 164 5.27 10.80 -2.01
C SER A 164 4.01 9.94 -1.85
N THR A 165 4.15 8.62 -1.71
CA THR A 165 3.03 7.67 -1.54
C THR A 165 3.05 6.91 -0.22
N GLU A 166 4.09 7.09 0.59
CA GLU A 166 4.30 6.36 1.84
C GLU A 166 3.14 6.50 2.83
N SER A 167 2.66 7.74 3.04
CA SER A 167 1.57 8.02 3.98
C SER A 167 0.28 7.29 3.61
N ILE A 168 -0.12 7.38 2.33
CA ILE A 168 -1.36 6.73 1.86
C ILE A 168 -1.21 5.21 1.81
N ALA A 169 -0.03 4.70 1.45
CA ALA A 169 0.25 3.27 1.44
C ALA A 169 0.22 2.68 2.86
N THR A 170 0.75 3.40 3.85
CA THR A 170 0.69 3.01 5.27
C THR A 170 -0.75 2.99 5.78
N LYS A 171 -1.56 3.99 5.42
CA LYS A 171 -3.01 4.01 5.73
C LYS A 171 -3.72 2.79 5.12
N LEU A 172 -3.40 2.44 3.87
CA LEU A 172 -3.97 1.27 3.20
C LEU A 172 -3.54 -0.05 3.86
N GLN A 173 -2.26 -0.20 4.23
CA GLN A 173 -1.78 -1.38 4.97
C GLN A 173 -2.50 -1.52 6.32
N SER A 174 -2.74 -0.42 7.03
CA SER A 174 -3.52 -0.47 8.27
C SER A 174 -4.97 -0.92 8.04
N GLN A 175 -5.62 -0.42 6.99
CA GLN A 175 -6.98 -0.85 6.63
C GLN A 175 -7.03 -2.32 6.18
N GLN A 176 -6.02 -2.77 5.45
CA GLN A 176 -5.84 -4.16 5.07
C GLN A 176 -5.75 -5.08 6.29
N ASN A 177 -4.88 -4.75 7.25
CA ASN A 177 -4.72 -5.54 8.47
C ASN A 177 -6.03 -5.59 9.27
N LYS A 178 -6.71 -4.45 9.42
CA LYS A 178 -8.02 -4.40 10.10
C LYS A 178 -9.08 -5.25 9.40
N LEU A 179 -9.10 -5.27 8.06
CA LEU A 179 -10.03 -6.11 7.30
C LEU A 179 -9.72 -7.60 7.48
N TRP A 180 -8.45 -8.00 7.46
CA TRP A 180 -8.05 -9.37 7.71
C TRP A 180 -8.40 -9.83 9.14
N LEU A 181 -8.18 -8.96 10.13
CA LEU A 181 -8.59 -9.20 11.53
C LEU A 181 -10.11 -9.32 11.67
N SER A 182 -10.89 -8.43 11.05
CA SER A 182 -12.36 -8.48 11.13
C SER A 182 -12.94 -9.73 10.47
N LYS A 183 -12.28 -10.24 9.43
CA LYS A 183 -12.55 -11.55 8.80
C LYS A 183 -11.98 -12.74 9.58
N LYS A 184 -11.39 -12.51 10.76
CA LYS A 184 -10.80 -13.54 11.65
C LYS A 184 -9.75 -14.42 10.96
N LYS A 185 -8.99 -13.89 10.00
CA LYS A 185 -7.93 -14.63 9.32
C LYS A 185 -6.79 -14.93 10.31
N SER A 186 -6.29 -16.15 10.36
CA SER A 186 -5.05 -16.44 11.08
C SER A 186 -3.83 -15.92 10.30
N PRO A 187 -2.66 -15.75 10.94
CA PRO A 187 -1.42 -15.48 10.23
C PRO A 187 -1.12 -16.52 9.14
N ASN A 188 -1.43 -17.80 9.37
CA ASN A 188 -1.30 -18.86 8.35
C ASN A 188 -2.22 -18.63 7.15
N ASP A 189 -3.46 -18.18 7.37
CA ASP A 189 -4.39 -17.86 6.27
C ASP A 189 -3.88 -16.69 5.43
N VAL A 190 -3.34 -15.66 6.08
CA VAL A 190 -2.75 -14.51 5.37
C VAL A 190 -1.44 -14.91 4.67
N PHE A 191 -0.64 -15.80 5.25
CA PHE A 191 0.57 -16.31 4.60
C PHE A 191 0.26 -17.01 3.27
N LYS A 192 -0.77 -17.87 3.27
CA LYS A 192 -1.29 -18.51 2.05
C LYS A 192 -1.94 -17.52 1.08
N LEU A 193 -2.74 -16.59 1.60
CA LEU A 193 -3.38 -15.55 0.79
C LEU A 193 -2.35 -14.75 0.00
N LEU A 194 -1.20 -14.46 0.62
CA LEU A 194 -0.08 -13.75 0.01
C LEU A 194 0.83 -14.64 -0.84
N LYS A 195 0.47 -15.91 -1.03
CA LYS A 195 1.25 -16.91 -1.79
C LYS A 195 2.69 -17.07 -1.29
N LEU A 196 2.87 -16.93 0.03
CA LEU A 196 4.16 -17.16 0.67
C LEU A 196 4.33 -18.63 1.09
N ASN A 197 3.27 -19.46 1.00
CA ASN A 197 3.30 -20.86 1.45
C ASN A 197 4.01 -21.82 0.48
N ASP A 198 4.41 -21.36 -0.70
CA ASP A 198 5.20 -22.17 -1.64
C ASP A 198 6.69 -22.00 -1.29
N PRO A 199 7.44 -23.08 -1.02
CA PRO A 199 8.84 -22.98 -0.62
C PRO A 199 9.69 -22.35 -1.72
N ASP A 200 10.14 -21.12 -1.50
CA ASP A 200 11.08 -20.40 -2.37
C ASP A 200 12.15 -19.72 -1.50
N LEU A 201 13.41 -19.79 -1.95
CA LEU A 201 14.53 -19.07 -1.36
C LEU A 201 14.32 -17.56 -1.34
N THR A 202 13.46 -17.03 -2.22
CA THR A 202 13.13 -15.61 -2.29
C THR A 202 12.12 -15.15 -1.24
N VAL A 203 11.49 -16.07 -0.47
CA VAL A 203 10.46 -15.70 0.52
C VAL A 203 10.96 -14.66 1.54
N LEU A 204 12.23 -14.75 1.93
CA LEU A 204 12.85 -13.85 2.91
C LEU A 204 13.13 -12.43 2.35
N THR A 205 13.09 -12.26 1.02
CA THR A 205 13.21 -10.95 0.35
C THR A 205 11.91 -10.50 -0.31
N ASP A 206 10.87 -11.35 -0.31
CA ASP A 206 9.58 -11.05 -0.91
C ASP A 206 8.93 -9.85 -0.19
N PRO A 207 8.60 -8.76 -0.90
CA PRO A 207 7.91 -7.61 -0.30
C PRO A 207 6.64 -8.00 0.47
N LYS A 208 5.91 -9.04 0.01
CA LYS A 208 4.70 -9.54 0.67
C LYS A 208 4.97 -10.08 2.07
N LEU A 209 6.19 -10.53 2.37
CA LEU A 209 6.58 -10.92 3.73
C LEU A 209 6.55 -9.72 4.70
N SER A 210 6.81 -8.50 4.22
CA SER A 210 6.68 -7.28 5.02
C SER A 210 5.22 -6.97 5.35
N ALA A 211 4.31 -7.12 4.37
CA ALA A 211 2.87 -7.01 4.59
C ALA A 211 2.37 -8.08 5.59
N TRP A 212 2.82 -9.33 5.42
CA TRP A 212 2.50 -10.41 6.36
C TRP A 212 3.02 -10.13 7.78
N THR A 213 4.25 -9.64 7.91
CA THR A 213 4.86 -9.32 9.22
C THR A 213 4.11 -8.17 9.91
N SER A 214 3.69 -7.16 9.13
CA SER A 214 2.82 -6.09 9.64
C SER A 214 1.50 -6.65 10.18
N TYR A 215 0.89 -7.58 9.46
CA TYR A 215 -0.31 -8.27 9.92
C TYR A 215 -0.08 -9.12 11.18
N LEU A 216 1.01 -9.90 11.20
CA LEU A 216 1.38 -10.74 12.35
C LEU A 216 1.48 -9.91 13.64
N ASN A 217 2.14 -8.75 13.57
CA ASN A 217 2.30 -7.87 14.73
C ASN A 217 0.94 -7.38 15.26
N GLU A 218 0.03 -6.99 14.37
CA GLU A 218 -1.32 -6.60 14.76
C GLU A 218 -2.13 -7.78 15.32
N PHE A 219 -2.04 -8.95 14.69
CA PHE A 219 -2.70 -10.16 15.14
C PHE A 219 -2.25 -10.57 16.54
N ASN A 220 -0.95 -10.67 16.79
CA ASN A 220 -0.41 -11.04 18.10
C ASN A 220 -0.81 -10.01 19.17
N ARG A 221 -0.80 -8.71 18.84
CA ARG A 221 -1.19 -7.63 19.77
C ARG A 221 -2.64 -7.73 20.24
N VAL A 222 -3.56 -8.13 19.36
CA VAL A 222 -5.00 -8.19 19.69
C VAL A 222 -5.49 -9.59 20.06
N ASN A 223 -4.63 -10.61 20.00
CA ASN A 223 -4.94 -11.99 20.38
C ASN A 223 -3.88 -12.58 21.34
N PRO A 224 -3.74 -12.03 22.56
CA PRO A 224 -2.82 -12.58 23.54
C PRO A 224 -3.15 -14.04 23.87
N GLY A 225 -2.13 -14.88 24.01
CA GLY A 225 -2.24 -16.33 24.20
C GLY A 225 -2.47 -17.14 22.90
N LYS A 226 -2.57 -16.49 21.74
CA LYS A 226 -2.69 -17.13 20.41
C LYS A 226 -1.61 -16.66 19.45
N GLU A 227 -0.54 -16.08 19.98
CA GLU A 227 0.54 -15.52 19.20
C GLU A 227 1.24 -16.61 18.38
N THR A 228 1.79 -16.21 17.24
CA THR A 228 2.70 -17.05 16.46
C THR A 228 3.91 -16.25 16.01
N THR A 229 4.85 -16.90 15.36
CA THR A 229 6.09 -16.30 14.87
C THR A 229 6.29 -16.59 13.39
N LEU A 230 7.18 -15.82 12.76
CA LEU A 230 7.64 -16.11 11.40
C LEU A 230 8.21 -17.53 11.33
N LEU A 231 9.06 -17.93 12.28
CA LEU A 231 9.64 -19.28 12.32
C LEU A 231 8.56 -20.36 12.39
N ALA A 232 7.59 -20.24 13.31
CA ALA A 232 6.51 -21.23 13.45
C ALA A 232 5.65 -21.34 12.18
N THR A 233 5.36 -20.20 11.53
CA THR A 233 4.62 -20.15 10.27
C THR A 233 5.41 -20.82 9.14
N LEU A 234 6.70 -20.49 9.01
CA LEU A 234 7.58 -21.11 8.02
C LEU A 234 7.68 -22.63 8.25
N THR A 235 7.87 -23.10 9.49
CA THR A 235 7.92 -24.54 9.79
C THR A 235 6.59 -25.23 9.43
N THR A 236 5.47 -24.58 9.71
CA THR A 236 4.13 -25.11 9.37
C THR A 236 3.96 -25.31 7.87
N HIS A 237 4.52 -24.43 7.04
CA HIS A 237 4.36 -24.48 5.58
C HIS A 237 5.47 -25.23 4.85
N TYR A 238 6.70 -25.21 5.37
CA TYR A 238 7.89 -25.72 4.67
C TYR A 238 8.56 -26.91 5.34
N THR A 239 8.05 -27.38 6.49
CA THR A 239 8.66 -28.40 7.37
C THR A 239 9.94 -27.93 8.06
N ASP A 240 10.38 -28.63 9.11
CA ASP A 240 11.64 -28.31 9.78
C ASP A 240 12.86 -28.43 8.85
N LEU A 241 12.90 -29.48 8.01
CA LEU A 241 13.95 -29.68 7.01
C LEU A 241 14.01 -28.52 6.02
N GLY A 242 12.87 -28.19 5.40
CA GLY A 242 12.82 -27.14 4.39
C GLY A 242 13.17 -25.76 4.94
N VAL A 243 12.74 -25.44 6.17
CA VAL A 243 13.18 -24.21 6.84
C VAL A 243 14.67 -24.24 7.12
N ALA A 244 15.23 -25.36 7.59
CA ALA A 244 16.66 -25.44 7.89
C ALA A 244 17.53 -25.21 6.64
N GLN A 245 17.13 -25.81 5.51
CA GLN A 245 17.77 -25.63 4.20
C GLN A 245 17.64 -24.18 3.70
N LEU A 246 16.42 -23.63 3.76
CA LEU A 246 16.14 -22.23 3.38
C LEU A 246 17.04 -21.25 4.12
N LEU A 247 17.13 -21.39 5.45
CA LEU A 247 17.93 -20.49 6.28
C LEU A 247 19.43 -20.68 6.05
N GLN A 248 19.89 -21.92 5.85
CA GLN A 248 21.29 -22.19 5.56
C GLN A 248 21.74 -21.58 4.22
N GLN A 249 20.89 -21.67 3.20
CA GLN A 249 21.14 -21.03 1.90
C GLN A 249 21.03 -19.51 2.00
N GLY A 250 20.05 -19.00 2.74
CA GLY A 250 19.85 -17.57 2.98
C GLY A 250 21.03 -16.90 3.69
N LYS A 251 21.83 -17.64 4.48
CA LYS A 251 23.10 -17.15 5.07
C LYS A 251 24.16 -16.78 4.02
N GLN A 252 24.09 -17.34 2.81
CA GLN A 252 25.07 -17.11 1.74
C GLN A 252 24.79 -15.83 0.94
N LEU A 253 23.56 -15.33 0.96
CA LEU A 253 23.16 -14.12 0.21
C LEU A 253 23.25 -12.89 1.11
N ALA A 254 23.93 -11.83 0.65
CA ALA A 254 24.14 -10.62 1.43
C ALA A 254 22.83 -10.00 1.97
N GLN A 255 21.76 -10.04 1.16
CA GLN A 255 20.46 -9.45 1.49
C GLN A 255 19.71 -10.20 2.60
N THR A 256 19.83 -11.54 2.67
CA THR A 256 19.10 -12.39 3.63
C THR A 256 19.96 -12.89 4.77
N LYS A 257 21.28 -12.66 4.74
CA LYS A 257 22.24 -13.22 5.70
C LYS A 257 21.87 -12.93 7.16
N LYS A 258 21.48 -11.69 7.47
CA LYS A 258 21.13 -11.28 8.84
C LYS A 258 19.89 -12.02 9.34
N ILE A 259 18.76 -11.90 8.63
CA ILE A 259 17.49 -12.53 9.01
C ILE A 259 17.62 -14.07 9.05
N SER A 260 18.39 -14.65 8.13
CA SER A 260 18.60 -16.10 8.10
C SER A 260 19.39 -16.60 9.30
N LYS A 261 20.41 -15.86 9.75
CA LYS A 261 21.13 -16.18 10.98
C LYS A 261 20.23 -16.10 12.20
N GLU A 262 19.46 -15.02 12.33
CA GLU A 262 18.55 -14.81 13.47
C GLU A 262 17.47 -15.90 13.54
N LEU A 263 16.83 -16.23 12.41
CA LEU A 263 15.84 -17.31 12.34
C LEU A 263 16.45 -18.69 12.57
N GLN A 264 17.70 -18.93 12.14
CA GLN A 264 18.34 -20.25 12.34
C GLN A 264 18.78 -20.44 13.79
N THR A 265 19.23 -19.39 14.47
CA THR A 265 19.43 -19.43 15.93
C THR A 265 18.11 -19.71 16.65
N ALA A 266 17.01 -19.07 16.24
CA ALA A 266 15.69 -19.36 16.81
C ALA A 266 15.21 -20.79 16.51
N GLN A 267 15.51 -21.32 15.32
CA GLN A 267 15.24 -22.71 14.97
C GLN A 267 16.00 -23.68 15.88
N PHE A 268 17.30 -23.44 16.11
CA PHE A 268 18.11 -24.27 17.00
C PHE A 268 17.66 -24.17 18.46
N ALA A 269 17.31 -22.97 18.94
CA ALA A 269 16.75 -22.79 20.28
C ALA A 269 15.46 -23.59 20.44
N ARG A 270 14.55 -23.52 19.46
CA ARG A 270 13.32 -24.33 19.47
C ARG A 270 13.62 -25.83 19.50
N TRP A 271 14.49 -26.33 18.62
CA TRP A 271 14.87 -27.74 18.61
C TRP A 271 15.46 -28.20 19.95
N PHE A 272 16.30 -27.37 20.58
CA PHE A 272 16.88 -27.64 21.89
C PHE A 272 15.81 -27.73 22.99
N TYR A 273 14.91 -26.75 23.08
CA TYR A 273 13.85 -26.75 24.09
C TYR A 273 12.77 -27.82 23.84
N ASP A 274 12.59 -28.25 22.59
CA ASP A 274 11.78 -29.41 22.23
C ASP A 274 12.48 -30.75 22.57
N GLY A 275 13.71 -30.72 23.10
CA GLY A 275 14.47 -31.89 23.52
C GLY A 275 15.14 -32.67 22.39
N LYS A 276 15.28 -32.09 21.19
CA LYS A 276 15.89 -32.78 20.06
C LYS A 276 17.38 -33.00 20.31
N THR A 277 17.79 -34.26 20.30
CA THR A 277 19.20 -34.65 20.37
C THR A 277 19.92 -34.41 19.04
N GLN A 278 21.24 -34.64 19.02
CA GLN A 278 22.02 -34.60 17.79
C GLN A 278 21.52 -35.66 16.79
N ASP A 279 21.13 -36.85 17.28
CA ASP A 279 20.60 -37.93 16.45
C ASP A 279 19.22 -37.59 15.89
N ASP A 280 18.37 -36.91 16.67
CA ASP A 280 17.08 -36.42 16.19
C ASP A 280 17.24 -35.42 15.06
N VAL A 281 18.18 -34.47 15.18
CA VAL A 281 18.47 -33.49 14.13
C VAL A 281 19.14 -34.15 12.92
N PHE A 282 20.02 -35.14 13.13
CA PHE A 282 20.60 -35.94 12.05
C PHE A 282 19.51 -36.61 11.20
N ASN A 283 18.53 -37.23 11.86
CA ASN A 283 17.39 -37.88 11.20
C ASN A 283 16.43 -36.88 10.56
N LEU A 284 16.16 -35.74 11.22
CA LEU A 284 15.33 -34.65 10.69
C LEU A 284 15.92 -34.08 9.40
N LEU A 285 17.24 -33.99 9.32
CA LEU A 285 17.96 -33.54 8.13
C LEU A 285 18.09 -34.61 7.04
N LEU A 286 17.50 -35.81 7.25
CA LEU A 286 17.56 -36.95 6.33
C LEU A 286 18.99 -37.36 5.93
N LEU A 287 19.96 -37.11 6.82
CA LEU A 287 21.36 -37.44 6.57
C LEU A 287 21.56 -38.97 6.57
N LYS A 288 22.45 -39.46 5.70
CA LYS A 288 22.75 -40.90 5.59
C LYS A 288 24.05 -41.25 6.30
N GLN A 289 24.03 -42.25 7.19
CA GLN A 289 25.18 -42.65 8.02
C GLN A 289 26.51 -42.80 7.25
N ASN A 290 26.48 -43.36 6.04
CA ASN A 290 27.68 -43.66 5.25
C ASN A 290 28.16 -42.49 4.38
N THR A 291 27.31 -41.49 4.12
CA THR A 291 27.60 -40.43 3.13
C THR A 291 27.34 -39.01 3.62
N TRP A 292 26.86 -38.82 4.86
CA TRP A 292 26.50 -37.49 5.38
C TRP A 292 27.66 -36.50 5.40
N ARG A 293 28.92 -36.98 5.46
CA ARG A 293 30.11 -36.11 5.43
C ARG A 293 30.27 -35.32 4.14
N THR A 294 29.62 -35.72 3.05
CA THR A 294 29.62 -34.98 1.77
C THR A 294 28.30 -34.25 1.52
N ASP A 295 27.30 -34.45 2.38
CA ASP A 295 25.99 -33.82 2.25
C ASP A 295 26.09 -32.30 2.54
N PRO A 296 25.49 -31.43 1.72
CA PRO A 296 25.48 -29.99 1.97
C PRO A 296 24.82 -29.63 3.31
N ASP A 297 23.83 -30.40 3.78
CA ASP A 297 23.07 -30.09 5.00
C ASP A 297 23.82 -30.47 6.28
N LYS A 298 24.97 -31.17 6.17
CA LYS A 298 25.83 -31.50 7.32
C LYS A 298 26.23 -30.27 8.14
N ILE A 299 26.33 -29.11 7.49
CA ILE A 299 26.70 -27.86 8.14
C ILE A 299 25.64 -27.43 9.16
N ILE A 300 24.37 -27.72 8.89
CA ILE A 300 23.26 -27.41 9.80
C ILE A 300 23.40 -28.25 11.07
N LEU A 301 23.69 -29.55 10.93
CA LEU A 301 23.95 -30.43 12.07
C LEU A 301 25.17 -29.97 12.89
N GLN A 302 26.26 -29.58 12.21
CA GLN A 302 27.47 -29.10 12.88
C GLN A 302 27.20 -27.82 13.69
N GLU A 303 26.48 -26.87 13.11
CA GLU A 303 26.09 -25.64 13.78
C GLU A 303 25.12 -25.89 14.95
N TYR A 304 24.14 -26.78 14.77
CA TYR A 304 23.25 -27.20 15.85
C TYR A 304 24.02 -27.86 17.00
N ASN A 305 24.96 -28.76 16.71
CA ASN A 305 25.76 -29.44 17.74
C ASN A 305 26.62 -28.46 18.53
N LYS A 306 27.12 -27.39 17.88
CA LYS A 306 27.84 -26.31 18.56
C LYS A 306 26.88 -25.54 19.49
N PHE A 307 25.74 -25.09 18.97
CA PHE A 307 24.70 -24.40 19.74
C PHE A 307 24.23 -25.23 20.95
N TYR A 308 23.98 -26.53 20.75
CA TYR A 308 23.53 -27.46 21.79
C TYR A 308 24.55 -27.54 22.94
N LYS A 309 25.84 -27.68 22.63
CA LYS A 309 26.91 -27.71 23.65
C LYS A 309 26.97 -26.42 24.45
N GLU A 310 26.88 -25.26 23.78
CA GLU A 310 26.88 -23.95 24.42
C GLU A 310 25.68 -23.82 25.38
N MET A 311 24.47 -24.21 24.94
CA MET A 311 23.26 -24.17 25.78
C MET A 311 23.34 -25.09 27.01
N MET A 312 23.88 -26.31 26.85
CA MET A 312 24.09 -27.26 27.95
C MET A 312 25.12 -26.79 28.98
N THR A 313 26.04 -25.90 28.62
CA THR A 313 27.03 -25.34 29.56
C THR A 313 26.54 -24.09 30.30
N THR A 314 25.41 -23.51 29.87
CA THR A 314 24.89 -22.23 30.40
C THR A 314 23.71 -22.42 31.37
N HIS A 315 23.19 -23.65 31.49
CA HIS A 315 22.13 -24.06 32.43
C HIS A 315 22.72 -25.09 33.40
#